data_AF-A0A950ZMF3-F1
#
_entry.id   AF-A0A950ZMF3-F1
#
_cell.length_a   1.000
_cell.length_b   1.000
_cell.length_c   1.000
_cell.angle_alpha   90.00
_cell.angle_beta   90.00
_cell.angle_gamma   90.00
#
_symmetry.space_group_name_H-M   'P 1'
#
loop_
_entity.id
_entity.type
_entity.pdbx_description
1 polymer ?
#
loop_
_entity_poly.entity_id
_entity_poly.type
_entity_poly.pdbx_seq_one_letter_code
_entity_poly.pdbx_strand_id
1 'polypeptide(L)'
;MAVAAAGVLAASSAGWFLTRGSAAQPAPLLTTETANPPAAAGVLVFVSGAVAHPGLYQLSPDARVADAIAAAGGITSLADPGHLPNLASRVHDGRQVNVPFRKGTGAAALKLDINAAAQDELDAVPGMPPGLGAAIVQFRTEWGPFTTLSQLHTDLGVDTATVTGLRAYLRVVLPAQ
;
A
#
# COMPACT_ATOMS: atom_id res chain seq x y z
N MET A 1 10.24 -79.93 -35.15
CA MET A 1 10.57 -78.73 -35.96
C MET A 1 9.46 -78.57 -36.98
N ALA A 2 8.74 -77.47 -37.19
CA ALA A 2 8.62 -76.14 -36.60
C ALA A 2 7.24 -75.62 -37.11
N VAL A 3 6.34 -75.17 -36.23
CA VAL A 3 5.92 -73.78 -35.95
C VAL A 3 5.21 -73.05 -37.11
N ALA A 4 4.11 -72.37 -36.69
CA ALA A 4 3.37 -71.26 -37.30
C ALA A 4 2.16 -71.66 -38.17
N ALA A 5 1.04 -70.95 -38.23
CA ALA A 5 0.41 -69.84 -37.50
C ALA A 5 -0.93 -69.57 -38.23
N ALA A 6 -1.78 -68.72 -37.65
CA ALA A 6 -2.95 -68.06 -38.27
C ALA A 6 -4.29 -68.82 -38.30
N GLY A 7 -5.38 -68.09 -38.03
CA GLY A 7 -6.73 -68.49 -38.44
C GLY A 7 -7.83 -68.03 -37.49
N VAL A 8 -8.26 -66.78 -37.61
CA VAL A 8 -9.49 -66.22 -37.04
C VAL A 8 -10.71 -66.89 -37.70
N LEU A 9 -11.73 -67.33 -36.96
CA LEU A 9 -13.11 -67.38 -37.45
C LEU A 9 -14.14 -67.19 -36.33
N ALA A 10 -15.12 -66.35 -36.63
CA ALA A 10 -16.28 -66.00 -35.83
C ALA A 10 -17.30 -67.14 -35.73
N ALA A 11 -18.12 -67.15 -34.67
CA ALA A 11 -19.44 -67.78 -34.71
C ALA A 11 -20.39 -67.14 -33.69
N SER A 12 -21.58 -66.83 -34.20
CA SER A 12 -22.71 -66.11 -33.62
C SER A 12 -23.61 -67.01 -32.76
N SER A 13 -24.35 -66.44 -31.81
CA SER A 13 -25.77 -66.75 -31.45
C SER A 13 -26.12 -66.04 -30.13
N ALA A 14 -27.06 -65.08 -30.11
CA ALA A 14 -28.52 -65.24 -30.04
C ALA A 14 -29.02 -65.85 -28.72
N GLY A 15 -29.66 -65.03 -27.88
CA GLY A 15 -30.33 -65.46 -26.65
C GLY A 15 -30.98 -64.32 -25.87
N TRP A 16 -32.19 -63.93 -26.28
CA TRP A 16 -33.12 -63.08 -25.52
C TRP A 16 -33.67 -63.86 -24.31
N PHE A 17 -33.78 -63.23 -23.12
CA PHE A 17 -35.02 -63.10 -22.31
C PHE A 17 -34.74 -62.83 -20.81
N LEU A 18 -35.15 -61.63 -20.39
CA LEU A 18 -35.77 -61.19 -19.13
C LEU A 18 -35.39 -61.86 -17.79
N THR A 19 -34.84 -61.07 -16.86
CA THR A 19 -35.36 -61.00 -15.48
C THR A 19 -34.88 -59.71 -14.81
N ARG A 20 -35.80 -59.04 -14.11
CA ARG A 20 -35.59 -57.81 -13.35
C ARG A 20 -34.51 -58.02 -12.29
N GLY A 21 -33.39 -57.30 -12.41
CA GLY A 21 -32.49 -57.00 -11.31
C GLY A 21 -32.44 -55.49 -11.15
N SER A 22 -32.94 -54.98 -10.03
CA SER A 22 -32.78 -53.59 -9.61
C SER A 22 -31.29 -53.26 -9.60
N ALA A 23 -30.84 -52.49 -10.61
CA ALA A 23 -29.53 -51.88 -10.55
C ALA A 23 -29.64 -50.78 -9.48
N ALA A 24 -29.20 -51.11 -8.27
CA ALA A 24 -28.84 -50.13 -7.26
C ALA A 24 -27.91 -49.11 -7.94
N GLN A 25 -28.40 -47.90 -8.16
CA GLN A 25 -27.57 -46.79 -8.57
C GLN A 25 -26.48 -46.63 -7.50
N PRO A 26 -25.18 -46.68 -7.84
CA PRO A 26 -24.16 -46.28 -6.90
C PRO A 26 -24.45 -44.82 -6.52
N ALA A 27 -24.78 -44.60 -5.25
CA ALA A 27 -24.94 -43.27 -4.69
C ALA A 27 -23.67 -42.48 -4.98
N PRO A 28 -23.77 -41.21 -5.43
CA PRO A 28 -22.58 -40.38 -5.55
C PRO A 28 -21.94 -40.30 -4.17
N LEU A 29 -20.66 -40.67 -4.10
CA LEU A 29 -19.83 -40.44 -2.93
C LEU A 29 -19.88 -38.94 -2.65
N LEU A 30 -20.56 -38.56 -1.58
CA LEU A 30 -20.43 -37.23 -0.99
C LEU A 30 -18.98 -37.12 -0.53
N THR A 31 -18.11 -36.61 -1.39
CA THR A 31 -16.89 -35.95 -0.95
C THR A 31 -17.36 -34.85 -0.01
N THR A 32 -17.18 -35.06 1.29
CA THR A 32 -17.13 -33.98 2.26
C THR A 32 -15.93 -33.14 1.87
N GLU A 33 -16.14 -32.19 0.97
CA GLU A 33 -15.24 -31.06 0.78
C GLU A 33 -15.10 -30.43 2.15
N THR A 34 -13.91 -30.53 2.73
CA THR A 34 -13.54 -29.89 3.98
C THR A 34 -13.94 -28.43 3.82
N ALA A 35 -15.04 -28.05 4.47
CA ALA A 35 -15.57 -26.70 4.42
C ALA A 35 -14.45 -25.76 4.92
N ASN A 36 -13.77 -25.11 3.98
CA ASN A 36 -12.98 -23.94 4.27
C ASN A 36 -13.98 -22.97 4.93
N PRO A 37 -13.83 -22.61 6.22
CA PRO A 37 -14.76 -21.68 6.83
C PRO A 37 -14.82 -20.43 5.94
N PRO A 38 -16.02 -19.89 5.64
CA PRO A 38 -16.10 -18.67 4.85
C PRO A 38 -15.21 -17.64 5.53
N ALA A 39 -14.18 -17.17 4.82
CA ALA A 39 -13.30 -16.11 5.30
C ALA A 39 -14.22 -15.00 5.81
N ALA A 40 -14.20 -14.80 7.14
CA ALA A 40 -15.14 -13.91 7.81
C ALA A 40 -15.17 -12.59 7.05
N ALA A 41 -16.33 -12.21 6.52
CA ALA A 41 -16.51 -11.02 5.72
C ALA A 41 -16.12 -9.80 6.58
N GLY A 42 -14.87 -9.38 6.46
CA GLY A 42 -14.31 -8.27 7.18
C GLY A 42 -14.71 -6.95 6.53
N VAL A 43 -14.74 -5.91 7.34
CA VAL A 43 -14.95 -4.53 6.94
C VAL A 43 -13.65 -3.97 6.35
N LEU A 44 -13.72 -3.43 5.14
CA LEU A 44 -12.60 -2.79 4.47
C LEU A 44 -12.51 -1.32 4.91
N VAL A 45 -11.35 -0.91 5.38
CA VAL A 45 -11.10 0.43 5.94
C VAL A 45 -9.87 1.03 5.31
N PHE A 46 -9.97 2.27 4.86
CA PHE A 46 -8.80 3.01 4.37
C PHE A 46 -8.20 3.84 5.50
N VAL A 47 -6.97 3.54 5.90
CA VAL A 47 -6.24 4.29 6.92
C VAL A 47 -5.22 5.20 6.23
N SER A 48 -5.25 6.49 6.57
CA SER A 48 -4.45 7.53 5.93
C SER A 48 -3.88 8.50 6.95
N GLY A 49 -2.83 9.23 6.57
CA GLY A 49 -2.22 10.26 7.39
C GLY A 49 -0.99 9.78 8.14
N ALA A 50 -0.81 10.27 9.37
CA ALA A 50 0.37 10.04 10.20
C ALA A 50 0.39 8.66 10.89
N VAL A 51 0.26 7.60 10.10
CA VAL A 51 0.37 6.20 10.52
C VAL A 51 1.58 5.55 9.86
N ALA A 52 2.10 4.46 10.42
CA ALA A 52 3.31 3.82 9.90
C ALA A 52 3.13 3.30 8.46
N HIS A 53 1.98 2.68 8.18
CA HIS A 53 1.66 2.12 6.87
C HIS A 53 0.25 2.56 6.44
N PRO A 54 0.09 3.69 5.73
CA PRO A 54 -1.20 4.08 5.17
C PRO A 54 -1.63 3.09 4.07
N GLY A 55 -2.91 2.74 4.02
CA GLY A 55 -3.41 1.72 3.11
C GLY A 55 -4.80 1.20 3.45
N LEU A 56 -5.23 0.17 2.71
CA LEU A 56 -6.48 -0.55 2.94
C LEU A 56 -6.25 -1.73 3.89
N TYR A 57 -7.09 -1.83 4.91
CA TYR A 57 -7.05 -2.89 5.91
C TYR A 57 -8.40 -3.57 6.02
N GLN A 58 -8.37 -4.90 6.09
CA GLN A 58 -9.56 -5.70 6.35
C GLN A 58 -9.62 -6.02 7.84
N LEU A 59 -10.67 -5.54 8.50
CA LEU A 59 -10.86 -5.65 9.94
C LEU A 59 -12.14 -6.44 10.25
N SER A 60 -12.30 -6.84 11.51
CA SER A 60 -13.56 -7.43 11.96
C SER A 60 -14.72 -6.43 11.83
N PRO A 61 -15.96 -6.90 11.60
CA PRO A 61 -17.13 -6.02 11.49
C PRO A 61 -17.43 -5.20 12.76
N ASP A 62 -16.94 -5.64 13.91
CA ASP A 62 -17.02 -4.93 15.19
C ASP A 62 -15.80 -4.05 15.51
N ALA A 63 -14.83 -3.96 14.59
CA ALA A 63 -13.59 -3.24 14.80
C ALA A 63 -13.81 -1.74 15.05
N ARG A 64 -12.92 -1.18 15.87
CA ARG A 64 -12.88 0.23 16.20
C ARG A 64 -11.79 0.96 15.43
N VAL A 65 -11.86 2.28 15.44
CA VAL A 65 -10.85 3.15 14.82
C VAL A 65 -9.44 2.84 15.38
N ALA A 66 -9.35 2.51 16.67
CA ALA A 66 -8.10 2.06 17.30
C ALA A 66 -7.51 0.82 16.61
N ASP A 67 -8.35 -0.18 16.29
CA ASP A 67 -7.92 -1.43 15.67
C ASP A 67 -7.41 -1.18 14.24
N ALA A 68 -8.06 -0.26 13.51
CA ALA A 68 -7.62 0.17 12.19
C ALA A 68 -6.23 0.83 12.23
N ILE A 69 -6.03 1.72 13.19
CA ILE A 69 -4.74 2.42 13.37
C ILE A 69 -3.66 1.43 13.83
N ALA A 70 -3.99 0.49 14.71
CA ALA A 70 -3.08 -0.57 15.13
C ALA A 70 -2.67 -1.48 13.95
N ALA A 71 -3.62 -1.84 13.09
CA ALA A 71 -3.35 -2.59 11.85
C ALA A 71 -2.43 -1.81 10.90
N ALA A 72 -2.55 -0.48 10.87
CA ALA A 72 -1.65 0.41 10.14
C ALA A 72 -0.28 0.62 10.79
N GLY A 73 0.05 -0.11 11.87
CA GLY A 73 1.31 -0.02 12.61
C GLY A 73 1.36 1.10 13.64
N GLY A 74 0.20 1.65 14.02
CA GLY A 74 0.09 2.70 15.03
C GLY A 74 0.26 4.12 14.48
N ILE A 75 0.07 5.09 15.38
CA ILE A 75 0.35 6.50 15.10
C ILE A 75 1.86 6.75 15.13
N THR A 76 2.36 7.62 14.24
CA THR A 76 3.77 8.03 14.22
C THR A 76 4.00 9.27 15.09
N SER A 77 5.26 9.63 15.33
CA SER A 77 5.64 10.88 16.05
C SER A 77 5.18 12.16 15.34
N LEU A 78 4.84 12.04 14.05
CA LEU A 78 4.32 13.11 13.21
C LEU A 78 2.80 13.31 13.40
N ALA A 79 2.11 12.39 14.08
CA ALA A 79 0.68 12.48 14.33
C ALA A 79 0.34 13.54 15.37
N ASP A 80 -0.78 14.24 15.18
CA ASP A 80 -1.30 15.19 16.15
C ASP A 80 -2.14 14.47 17.23
N PRO A 81 -1.62 14.28 18.46
CA PRO A 81 -2.39 13.66 19.52
C PRO A 81 -3.61 14.51 19.94
N GLY A 82 -3.59 15.82 19.70
CA GLY A 82 -4.67 16.74 20.07
C GLY A 82 -5.89 16.69 19.13
N HIS A 83 -5.75 16.09 17.94
CA HIS A 83 -6.79 16.05 16.91
C HIS A 83 -7.08 14.63 16.41
N LEU A 84 -6.71 13.60 17.17
CA LEU A 84 -6.96 12.21 16.76
C LEU A 84 -8.45 11.94 16.54
N PRO A 85 -8.79 11.09 15.56
CA PRO A 85 -10.16 10.61 15.42
C PRO A 85 -10.57 9.86 16.69
N ASN A 86 -11.87 9.80 16.96
CA ASN A 86 -12.38 9.06 18.12
C ASN A 86 -12.01 7.57 17.99
N LEU A 87 -10.98 7.16 18.72
CA LEU A 87 -10.41 5.82 18.70
C LEU A 87 -11.41 4.74 19.12
N ALA A 88 -12.41 5.11 19.93
CA ALA A 88 -13.44 4.21 20.41
C ALA A 88 -14.61 4.04 19.43
N SER A 89 -14.69 4.86 18.38
CA SER A 89 -15.76 4.74 17.38
C SER A 89 -15.65 3.43 16.61
N ARG A 90 -16.80 2.84 16.26
CA ARG A 90 -16.88 1.70 15.35
C ARG A 90 -16.50 2.13 13.93
N VAL A 91 -15.89 1.20 13.21
CA VAL A 91 -15.60 1.36 11.80
C VAL A 91 -16.62 0.56 10.99
N HIS A 92 -16.98 1.10 9.83
CA HIS A 92 -17.92 0.48 8.90
C HIS A 92 -17.21 0.24 7.56
N ASP A 93 -17.74 -0.67 6.76
CA ASP A 93 -17.20 -0.96 5.42
C ASP A 93 -17.11 0.29 4.56
N GLY A 94 -15.99 0.43 3.86
CA GLY A 94 -15.68 1.58 3.02
C GLY A 94 -15.33 2.86 3.79
N ARG A 95 -15.22 2.82 5.12
CA ARG A 95 -14.86 4.01 5.90
C ARG A 95 -13.39 4.38 5.76
N GLN A 96 -13.14 5.68 5.69
CA GLN A 96 -11.80 6.25 5.82
C GLN A 96 -11.51 6.70 7.25
N VAL A 97 -10.36 6.28 7.77
CA VAL A 97 -9.76 6.77 9.02
C VAL A 97 -8.56 7.65 8.65
N ASN A 98 -8.63 8.93 9.03
CA ASN A 98 -7.54 9.88 8.84
C ASN A 98 -6.91 10.18 10.20
N VAL A 99 -5.61 9.96 10.31
CA VAL A 99 -4.80 10.40 11.44
C VAL A 99 -4.10 11.71 11.04
N PRO A 100 -4.47 12.85 11.64
CA PRO A 100 -3.91 14.13 11.24
C PRO A 100 -2.42 14.20 11.59
N PHE A 101 -1.67 14.85 10.72
CA PHE A 101 -0.32 15.29 11.03
C PHE A 101 -0.38 16.51 11.95
N ARG A 102 0.60 16.67 12.85
CA ARG A 102 0.77 17.87 13.68
C ARG A 102 0.73 19.12 12.80
N LYS A 103 0.07 20.19 13.25
CA LYS A 103 0.15 21.50 12.54
C LYS A 103 1.62 21.88 12.39
N GLY A 104 2.09 21.91 11.13
CA GLY A 104 3.51 21.97 10.74
C GLY A 104 3.94 20.85 9.78
N THR A 105 3.20 19.74 9.77
CA THR A 105 3.55 18.48 9.10
C THR A 105 2.45 17.91 8.20
N GLY A 106 1.33 18.61 7.99
CA GLY A 106 0.21 18.14 7.16
C GLY A 106 0.05 18.93 5.86
N ALA A 107 0.23 18.26 4.72
CA ALA A 107 -0.08 18.67 3.33
C ALA A 107 0.57 19.95 2.76
N ALA A 108 0.88 20.96 3.58
CA ALA A 108 1.93 21.94 3.28
C ALA A 108 3.34 21.35 3.48
N ALA A 109 3.41 20.09 3.95
CA ALA A 109 4.61 19.29 4.23
C ALA A 109 4.98 18.32 3.09
N LEU A 110 4.27 18.33 1.96
CA LEU A 110 4.81 17.69 0.75
C LEU A 110 5.99 18.47 0.17
N LYS A 111 6.12 19.73 0.54
CA LYS A 111 7.26 20.54 0.16
C LYS A 111 8.37 20.33 1.17
N LEU A 112 9.46 19.73 0.71
CA LEU A 112 10.70 19.55 1.44
C LEU A 112 11.24 20.92 1.85
N ASP A 113 11.59 21.05 3.13
CA ASP A 113 12.12 22.31 3.65
C ASP A 113 13.61 22.43 3.34
N ILE A 114 13.99 23.46 2.57
CA ILE A 114 15.38 23.65 2.14
C ILE A 114 16.35 23.86 3.30
N ASN A 115 15.87 24.42 4.42
CA ASN A 115 16.72 24.68 5.59
C ASN A 115 16.92 23.43 6.45
N ALA A 116 15.92 22.55 6.51
CA ALA A 116 15.93 21.37 7.37
C ALA A 116 16.29 20.06 6.64
N ALA A 117 16.16 20.00 5.32
CA ALA A 117 16.42 18.80 4.54
C ALA A 117 17.86 18.30 4.63
N ALA A 118 18.03 16.98 4.62
CA ALA A 118 19.31 16.33 4.38
C ALA A 118 19.70 16.39 2.91
N GLN A 119 20.99 16.17 2.62
CA GLN A 119 21.50 16.17 1.24
C GLN A 119 20.78 15.13 0.38
N ASP A 120 20.63 13.90 0.86
CA ASP A 120 19.94 12.82 0.15
C ASP A 120 18.47 13.16 -0.17
N GLU A 121 17.81 13.93 0.68
CA GLU A 121 16.43 14.37 0.43
C GLU A 121 16.37 15.44 -0.65
N LEU A 122 17.33 16.37 -0.67
CA LEU A 122 17.44 17.40 -1.72
C LEU A 122 17.76 16.78 -3.08
N ASP A 123 18.68 15.81 -3.14
CA ASP A 123 19.03 15.09 -4.36
C ASP A 123 17.86 14.22 -4.89
N ALA A 124 16.92 13.81 -4.03
CA ALA A 124 15.72 13.08 -4.43
C ALA A 124 14.63 13.96 -5.05
N VAL A 125 14.79 15.30 -5.08
CA VAL A 125 13.78 16.21 -5.60
C VAL A 125 13.73 16.17 -7.14
N PRO A 126 12.56 15.93 -7.76
CA PRO A 126 12.43 15.96 -9.21
C PRO A 126 12.82 17.31 -9.81
N GLY A 127 13.79 17.31 -10.73
CA GLY A 127 14.32 18.54 -11.35
C GLY A 127 15.42 19.23 -10.55
N MET A 128 15.94 18.61 -9.48
CA MET A 128 17.13 19.09 -8.78
C MET A 128 18.37 18.87 -9.66
N PRO A 129 19.18 19.91 -9.94
CA PRO A 129 20.46 19.73 -10.61
C PRO A 129 21.48 18.99 -9.71
N PRO A 130 22.35 18.15 -10.29
CA PRO A 130 23.31 17.37 -9.52
C PRO A 130 24.28 18.28 -8.76
N GLY A 131 24.54 17.96 -7.49
CA GLY A 131 25.46 18.72 -6.63
C GLY A 131 24.85 19.98 -6.01
N LEU A 132 23.64 20.40 -6.39
CA LEU A 132 22.99 21.54 -5.77
C LEU A 132 22.55 21.24 -4.32
N GLY A 133 22.18 20.00 -4.02
CA GLY A 133 21.89 19.58 -2.63
C GLY A 133 23.07 19.85 -1.69
N ALA A 134 24.27 19.45 -2.10
CA ALA A 134 25.50 19.72 -1.35
C ALA A 134 25.78 21.22 -1.22
N ALA A 135 25.58 21.99 -2.29
CA ALA A 135 25.77 23.45 -2.28
C ALA A 135 24.79 24.17 -1.33
N ILE A 136 23.53 23.72 -1.26
CA ILE A 136 22.53 24.23 -0.30
C ILE A 136 22.98 23.96 1.14
N VAL A 137 23.46 22.75 1.42
CA VAL A 137 23.95 22.36 2.75
C VAL A 137 25.20 23.16 3.14
N GLN A 138 26.11 23.39 2.21
CA GLN A 138 27.27 24.25 2.45
C GLN A 138 26.84 25.70 2.72
N PHE A 139 25.97 26.25 1.87
CA PHE A 139 25.51 27.63 1.99
C PHE A 139 24.86 27.89 3.36
N ARG A 140 24.00 26.99 3.84
CA ARG A 140 23.37 27.14 5.16
C ARG A 140 24.37 27.10 6.33
N THR A 141 25.51 26.42 6.12
CA THR A 141 26.56 26.27 7.13
C THR A 141 27.47 27.51 7.19
N GLU A 142 27.74 28.11 6.03
CA GLU A 142 28.69 29.21 5.88
C GLU A 142 28.03 30.59 5.97
N TRP A 143 26.81 30.73 5.43
CA TRP A 143 26.08 32.00 5.29
C TRP A 143 24.80 32.06 6.15
N GLY A 144 24.33 30.92 6.66
CA GLY A 144 23.11 30.80 7.45
C GLY A 144 21.88 30.39 6.61
N PRO A 145 20.70 30.24 7.25
CA PRO A 145 19.52 29.67 6.61
C PRO A 145 19.01 30.54 5.45
N PHE A 146 18.43 29.89 4.45
CA PHE A 146 17.73 30.57 3.37
C PHE A 146 16.50 31.29 3.91
N THR A 147 16.33 32.55 3.50
CA THR A 147 15.13 33.34 3.82
C THR A 147 14.08 33.24 2.71
N THR A 148 14.53 33.03 1.46
CA THR A 148 13.66 32.98 0.28
C THR A 148 14.22 31.99 -0.76
N LEU A 149 13.36 31.30 -1.49
CA LEU A 149 13.79 30.39 -2.58
C LEU A 149 14.51 31.11 -3.73
N SER A 150 14.29 32.42 -3.91
CA SER A 150 14.98 33.23 -4.92
C SER A 150 16.50 33.31 -4.69
N GLN A 151 16.97 33.09 -3.46
CA GLN A 151 18.40 33.05 -3.14
C GLN A 151 19.13 31.90 -3.85
N LEU A 152 18.43 30.83 -4.22
CA LEU A 152 19.02 29.79 -5.08
C LEU A 152 19.50 30.36 -6.42
N HIS A 153 18.78 31.34 -6.97
CA HIS A 153 19.18 31.99 -8.21
C HIS A 153 20.30 33.01 -7.96
N THR A 154 20.16 33.86 -6.94
CA THR A 154 21.09 34.96 -6.67
C THR A 154 22.44 34.49 -6.13
N ASP A 155 22.44 33.54 -5.19
CA ASP A 155 23.63 33.12 -4.45
C ASP A 155 24.26 31.84 -5.03
N LEU A 156 23.45 30.90 -5.52
CA LEU A 156 23.91 29.62 -6.07
C LEU A 156 23.85 29.55 -7.62
N GLY A 157 23.44 30.63 -8.28
CA GLY A 157 23.42 30.70 -9.75
C GLY A 157 22.45 29.72 -10.42
N VAL A 158 21.44 29.21 -9.70
CA VAL A 158 20.46 28.26 -10.25
C VAL A 158 19.54 28.98 -11.23
N ASP A 159 19.25 28.37 -12.38
CA ASP A 159 18.39 28.98 -13.39
C ASP A 159 16.98 29.28 -12.85
N THR A 160 16.40 30.42 -13.24
CA THR A 160 15.06 30.83 -12.79
C THR A 160 13.96 29.84 -13.15
N ALA A 161 14.09 29.14 -14.28
CA ALA A 161 13.16 28.08 -14.68
C ALA A 161 13.23 26.89 -13.71
N THR A 162 14.45 26.48 -13.37
CA THR A 162 14.71 25.40 -12.40
C THR A 162 14.18 25.76 -11.02
N VAL A 163 14.47 26.97 -10.51
CA VAL A 163 13.93 27.45 -9.23
C VAL A 163 12.40 27.44 -9.25
N THR A 164 11.78 27.84 -10.36
CA THR A 164 10.31 27.82 -10.50
C THR A 164 9.74 26.41 -10.41
N GLY A 165 10.37 25.42 -11.06
CA GLY A 165 10.00 24.01 -10.93
C GLY A 165 10.17 23.49 -9.51
N LEU A 166 11.28 23.84 -8.86
CA LEU A 166 11.57 23.43 -7.49
C LEU A 166 10.58 24.03 -6.47
N ARG A 167 9.93 25.17 -6.74
CA ARG A 167 8.88 25.74 -5.86
C ARG A 167 7.65 24.83 -5.68
N ALA A 168 7.45 23.87 -6.56
CA ALA A 168 6.42 22.85 -6.39
C ALA A 168 6.76 21.86 -5.27
N TYR A 169 8.06 21.62 -5.04
CA TYR A 169 8.59 20.59 -4.13
C TYR A 169 9.35 21.14 -2.94
N LEU A 170 9.80 22.40 -2.97
CA LEU A 170 10.58 23.03 -1.92
C LEU A 170 9.79 24.14 -1.23
N ARG A 171 10.03 24.30 0.06
CA ARG A 171 9.58 25.43 0.88
C ARG A 171 10.74 25.97 1.71
N VAL A 172 10.58 27.21 2.20
CA VAL A 172 11.49 27.82 3.17
C VAL A 172 10.74 28.00 4.47
N VAL A 173 11.23 27.38 5.54
CA VAL A 173 10.80 27.69 6.90
C VAL A 173 12.00 28.26 7.66
N LEU A 174 11.80 29.41 8.29
CA LEU A 174 12.82 29.98 9.18
C LEU A 174 12.84 29.16 10.48
N PRO A 175 14.02 28.72 10.96
CA PRO A 175 14.10 28.06 12.25
C PRO A 175 13.57 29.00 13.33
N ALA A 176 12.80 28.46 14.28
CA ALA A 176 12.39 29.20 15.45
C ALA A 176 13.65 29.64 16.21
N GLN A 177 13.77 30.94 16.44
CA GLN A 177 14.85 31.57 17.22
C GLN A 177 14.78 31.14 18.68
#